data_AF-A0A0S8JNG0-F1
#
_entry.id   AF-A0A0S8JNG0-F1
#
_cell.length_a   1.000
_cell.length_b   1.000
_cell.length_c   1.000
_cell.angle_alpha   90.00
_cell.angle_beta   90.00
_cell.angle_gamma   90.00
#
_symmetry.space_group_name_H-M   'P 1'
#
loop_
_entity.id
_entity.type
_entity.pdbx_description
1 polymer ?
#
loop_
_entity_poly.entity_id
_entity_poly.type
_entity_poly.pdbx_seq_one_letter_code
_entity_poly.pdbx_strand_id
1 'polypeptide(L)'
;ALKKVGVDGVFYDNLRNEKEAWIAFLGEVRATVGDDFLILANAGYAVGTYDFAAPYLNGMMYESGWGHKRTQWDECIAAMQHTQSLLREPRISLIERFEEIRRKAGWPNDPKRGQRPPADPAARRWSLCYALVIGDFYYLFSDNTSHRHDWYPEYDVKIGLPLGPGKRLTSYVWQRQYEKALVVVNLPGASASYEVNLSQPARDSLTGRIGTAFPIPPGDGGILVQE
;
A
#
# COMPACT_ATOMS: atom_id res chain seq x y z
N ALA A 1 -6.36 15.07 -25.54
CA ALA A 1 -6.79 16.20 -24.69
C ALA A 1 -5.85 16.41 -23.51
N LEU A 2 -5.56 15.36 -22.71
CA LEU A 2 -4.71 15.43 -21.51
C LEU A 2 -3.32 16.07 -21.73
N LYS A 3 -2.55 15.61 -22.72
CA LYS A 3 -1.27 16.26 -23.06
C LYS A 3 -1.38 17.75 -23.38
N LYS A 4 -2.50 18.18 -24.00
CA LYS A 4 -2.72 19.59 -24.35
C LYS A 4 -2.99 20.47 -23.12
N VAL A 5 -3.51 19.88 -22.04
CA VAL A 5 -3.72 20.58 -20.76
C VAL A 5 -2.52 20.43 -19.81
N GLY A 6 -1.42 19.82 -20.27
CA GLY A 6 -0.14 19.81 -19.55
C GLY A 6 -0.04 18.82 -18.39
N VAL A 7 -0.86 17.75 -18.36
CA VAL A 7 -0.69 16.68 -17.37
C VAL A 7 0.30 15.62 -17.87
N ASP A 8 1.07 15.05 -16.94
CA ASP A 8 2.09 14.02 -17.23
C ASP A 8 1.53 12.60 -17.29
N GLY A 9 0.27 12.40 -16.92
CA GLY A 9 -0.33 11.08 -16.86
C GLY A 9 -1.84 11.03 -16.69
N VAL A 10 -2.34 9.81 -16.57
CA VAL A 10 -3.75 9.50 -16.31
C VAL A 10 -3.87 8.38 -15.28
N PHE A 11 -4.93 8.44 -14.48
CA PHE A 11 -5.32 7.40 -13.56
C PHE A 11 -6.68 6.84 -14.00
N TYR A 12 -6.73 5.56 -14.38
CA TYR A 12 -7.95 4.87 -14.74
C TYR A 12 -8.55 4.18 -13.52
N ASP A 13 -9.72 4.66 -13.10
CA ASP A 13 -10.42 4.06 -11.98
C ASP A 13 -11.16 2.78 -12.40
N ASN A 14 -11.21 1.82 -11.47
CA ASN A 14 -12.01 0.61 -11.53
C ASN A 14 -11.78 -0.32 -12.75
N LEU A 15 -10.62 -0.98 -12.81
CA LEU A 15 -10.43 -2.10 -13.77
C LEU A 15 -11.50 -3.19 -13.56
N ARG A 16 -11.87 -3.83 -14.67
CA ARG A 16 -12.89 -4.88 -14.75
C ARG A 16 -12.32 -6.10 -15.45
N ASN A 17 -12.96 -7.26 -15.23
CA ASN A 17 -12.55 -8.53 -15.82
C ASN A 17 -12.97 -8.64 -17.30
N GLU A 18 -12.43 -7.75 -18.11
CA GLU A 18 -12.68 -7.60 -19.55
C GLU A 18 -11.32 -7.50 -20.27
N LYS A 19 -10.54 -8.58 -20.14
CA LYS A 19 -9.11 -8.61 -20.51
C LYS A 19 -8.85 -8.08 -21.91
N GLU A 20 -9.56 -8.60 -22.91
CA GLU A 20 -9.33 -8.28 -24.32
C GLU A 20 -9.63 -6.80 -24.62
N ALA A 21 -10.69 -6.26 -24.04
CA ALA A 21 -11.08 -4.86 -24.19
C ALA A 21 -10.04 -3.92 -23.57
N TRP A 22 -9.57 -4.24 -22.35
CA TRP A 22 -8.52 -3.46 -21.68
C TRP A 22 -7.19 -3.52 -22.42
N ILE A 23 -6.79 -4.68 -22.95
CA ILE A 23 -5.57 -4.81 -23.75
C ILE A 23 -5.66 -3.94 -25.01
N ALA A 24 -6.77 -4.01 -25.75
CA ALA A 24 -6.96 -3.21 -26.95
C ALA A 24 -6.92 -1.71 -26.64
N PHE A 25 -7.67 -1.29 -25.61
CA PHE A 25 -7.73 0.10 -25.17
C PHE A 25 -6.37 0.63 -24.69
N LEU A 26 -5.71 -0.06 -23.76
CA LEU A 26 -4.43 0.38 -23.20
C LEU A 26 -3.32 0.35 -24.25
N GLY A 27 -3.37 -0.59 -25.19
CA GLY A 27 -2.48 -0.62 -26.34
C GLY A 27 -2.63 0.63 -27.22
N GLU A 28 -3.86 1.02 -27.56
CA GLU A 28 -4.13 2.22 -28.35
C GLU A 28 -3.74 3.51 -27.60
N VAL A 29 -4.07 3.60 -26.30
CA VAL A 29 -3.64 4.71 -25.45
C VAL A 29 -2.12 4.82 -25.48
N ARG A 30 -1.40 3.73 -25.20
CA ARG A 30 0.06 3.72 -25.16
C ARG A 30 0.69 4.09 -26.50
N ALA A 31 0.17 3.56 -27.61
CA ALA A 31 0.62 3.93 -28.96
C ALA A 31 0.43 5.44 -29.25
N THR A 32 -0.61 6.05 -28.68
CA THR A 32 -0.92 7.47 -28.87
C THR A 32 -0.10 8.38 -27.97
N VAL A 33 0.12 8.00 -26.71
CA VAL A 33 0.77 8.85 -25.70
C VAL A 33 2.28 8.58 -25.56
N GLY A 34 2.80 7.50 -26.11
CA GLY A 34 4.20 7.13 -25.99
C GLY A 34 4.59 6.68 -24.58
N ASP A 35 5.89 6.49 -24.37
CA ASP A 35 6.42 5.84 -23.17
C ASP A 35 6.51 6.76 -21.96
N ASP A 36 6.72 8.06 -22.17
CA ASP A 36 6.93 9.03 -21.09
C ASP A 36 5.64 9.40 -20.34
N PHE A 37 4.47 9.16 -20.94
CA PHE A 37 3.19 9.49 -20.31
C PHE A 37 2.83 8.44 -19.26
N LEU A 38 2.59 8.87 -18.02
CA LEU A 38 2.31 7.95 -16.91
C LEU A 38 0.88 7.40 -17.01
N ILE A 39 0.74 6.08 -16.88
CA ILE A 39 -0.58 5.43 -16.83
C ILE A 39 -0.68 4.61 -15.56
N LEU A 40 -1.65 4.94 -14.72
CA LEU A 40 -1.97 4.25 -13.48
C LEU A 40 -3.37 3.66 -13.58
N ALA A 41 -3.63 2.56 -12.87
CA ALA A 41 -4.97 2.00 -12.80
C ALA A 41 -5.34 1.50 -11.41
N ASN A 42 -6.63 1.55 -11.07
CA ASN A 42 -7.17 0.98 -9.84
C ASN A 42 -7.60 -0.48 -10.05
N ALA A 43 -6.96 -1.41 -9.32
CA ALA A 43 -7.35 -2.82 -9.29
C ALA A 43 -8.44 -3.12 -8.25
N GLY A 44 -8.89 -2.12 -7.49
CA GLY A 44 -9.77 -2.32 -6.34
C GLY A 44 -9.15 -3.33 -5.37
N TYR A 45 -9.95 -4.32 -4.99
CA TYR A 45 -9.52 -5.42 -4.09
C TYR A 45 -8.76 -6.55 -4.80
N ALA A 46 -8.64 -6.54 -6.14
CA ALA A 46 -8.27 -7.68 -6.96
C ALA A 46 -6.75 -7.75 -7.26
N VAL A 47 -5.95 -8.00 -6.21
CA VAL A 47 -4.48 -8.15 -6.31
C VAL A 47 -4.13 -9.32 -7.25
N GLY A 48 -3.29 -9.07 -8.26
CA GLY A 48 -2.82 -10.05 -9.25
C GLY A 48 -3.82 -10.41 -10.37
N THR A 49 -5.08 -10.02 -10.25
CA THR A 49 -6.10 -10.40 -11.25
C THR A 49 -5.92 -9.69 -12.59
N TYR A 50 -5.39 -8.47 -12.58
CA TYR A 50 -5.29 -7.60 -13.76
C TYR A 50 -3.87 -7.48 -14.32
N ASP A 51 -3.02 -8.49 -14.11
CA ASP A 51 -1.63 -8.50 -14.60
C ASP A 51 -1.53 -8.34 -16.12
N PHE A 52 -2.58 -8.70 -16.86
CA PHE A 52 -2.66 -8.46 -18.31
C PHE A 52 -2.55 -6.97 -18.69
N ALA A 53 -2.91 -6.06 -17.78
CA ALA A 53 -2.83 -4.62 -18.00
C ALA A 53 -1.44 -4.07 -17.65
N ALA A 54 -0.71 -4.73 -16.73
CA ALA A 54 0.55 -4.22 -16.16
C ALA A 54 1.61 -3.79 -17.20
N PRO A 55 1.81 -4.48 -18.34
CA PRO A 55 2.79 -4.07 -19.35
C PRO A 55 2.54 -2.67 -19.97
N TYR A 56 1.32 -2.16 -19.85
CA TYR A 56 0.93 -0.83 -20.35
C TYR A 56 0.97 0.25 -19.25
N LEU A 57 1.13 -0.13 -17.99
CA LEU A 57 0.96 0.73 -16.84
C LEU A 57 2.30 1.02 -16.16
N ASN A 58 2.42 2.22 -15.60
CA ASN A 58 3.48 2.62 -14.68
C ASN A 58 3.13 2.23 -13.24
N GLY A 59 1.86 1.96 -12.94
CA GLY A 59 1.43 1.74 -11.57
C GLY A 59 0.05 1.12 -11.43
N MET A 60 -0.12 0.42 -10.31
CA MET A 60 -1.38 -0.17 -9.90
C MET A 60 -1.72 0.29 -8.49
N MET A 61 -2.95 0.73 -8.29
CA MET A 61 -3.52 1.03 -6.99
C MET A 61 -4.34 -0.16 -6.48
N TYR A 62 -4.22 -0.46 -5.19
CA TYR A 62 -5.01 -1.47 -4.51
C TYR A 62 -5.81 -0.86 -3.36
N GLU A 63 -7.12 -0.88 -3.48
CA GLU A 63 -8.09 -0.52 -2.46
C GLU A 63 -8.26 -1.68 -1.48
N SER A 64 -7.61 -1.64 -0.32
CA SER A 64 -7.87 -2.54 0.81
C SER A 64 -7.96 -4.03 0.47
N GLY A 65 -7.32 -4.50 -0.60
CA GLY A 65 -7.27 -5.93 -0.96
C GLY A 65 -6.75 -6.81 0.19
N TRP A 66 -6.08 -6.18 1.14
CA TRP A 66 -5.41 -6.67 2.33
C TRP A 66 -6.28 -6.62 3.61
N GLY A 67 -7.29 -5.76 3.66
CA GLY A 67 -8.03 -5.39 4.89
C GLY A 67 -9.17 -6.34 5.26
N HIS A 68 -9.64 -7.19 4.36
CA HIS A 68 -10.84 -8.02 4.56
C HIS A 68 -10.60 -9.30 5.38
N LYS A 69 -10.01 -9.18 6.58
CA LYS A 69 -9.61 -10.31 7.44
C LYS A 69 -8.62 -11.28 6.77
N ARG A 70 -7.87 -10.82 5.77
CA ARG A 70 -6.85 -11.62 5.11
C ARG A 70 -5.73 -11.90 6.11
N THR A 71 -5.33 -13.16 6.20
CA THR A 71 -4.19 -13.62 7.01
C THR A 71 -3.23 -14.51 6.21
N GLN A 72 -3.58 -14.79 4.96
CA GLN A 72 -2.75 -15.52 3.99
C GLN A 72 -1.95 -14.51 3.18
N TRP A 73 -0.80 -14.11 3.73
CA TRP A 73 -0.02 -13.00 3.19
C TRP A 73 0.90 -13.42 2.04
N ASP A 74 1.45 -14.63 2.08
CA ASP A 74 2.46 -15.08 1.12
C ASP A 74 1.98 -14.99 -0.33
N GLU A 75 0.83 -15.58 -0.63
CA GLU A 75 0.25 -15.54 -1.98
C GLU A 75 -0.11 -14.12 -2.42
N CYS A 76 -0.62 -13.30 -1.48
CA CYS A 76 -1.00 -11.92 -1.75
C CYS A 76 0.22 -11.05 -2.07
N ILE A 77 1.28 -11.18 -1.29
CA ILE A 77 2.55 -10.48 -1.48
C ILE A 77 3.20 -10.94 -2.79
N ALA A 78 3.23 -12.25 -3.05
CA ALA A 78 3.81 -12.79 -4.28
C ALA A 78 3.06 -12.30 -5.52
N ALA A 79 1.72 -12.32 -5.51
CA ALA A 79 0.92 -11.81 -6.62
C ALA A 79 1.17 -10.31 -6.86
N MET A 80 1.26 -9.52 -5.79
CA MET A 80 1.55 -8.10 -5.87
C MET A 80 2.95 -7.81 -6.42
N GLN A 81 3.98 -8.49 -5.91
CA GLN A 81 5.35 -8.34 -6.39
C GLN A 81 5.48 -8.81 -7.85
N HIS A 82 4.71 -9.83 -8.24
CA HIS A 82 4.59 -10.23 -9.63
C HIS A 82 4.00 -9.11 -10.49
N THR A 83 2.85 -8.52 -10.12
CA THR A 83 2.31 -7.35 -10.83
C THR A 83 3.35 -6.25 -10.95
N GLN A 84 4.05 -5.90 -9.86
CA GLN A 84 5.07 -4.86 -9.88
C GLN A 84 6.22 -5.13 -10.86
N SER A 85 6.64 -6.39 -10.97
CA SER A 85 7.69 -6.79 -11.92
C SER A 85 7.29 -6.59 -13.39
N LEU A 86 6.00 -6.56 -13.68
CA LEU A 86 5.44 -6.37 -15.02
C LEU A 86 5.20 -4.89 -15.37
N LEU A 87 5.21 -4.00 -14.38
CA LEU A 87 4.98 -2.57 -14.59
C LEU A 87 6.15 -1.89 -15.29
N ARG A 88 5.83 -0.85 -16.06
CA ARG A 88 6.78 0.05 -16.71
C ARG A 88 7.43 0.99 -15.68
N GLU A 89 8.65 1.42 -15.98
CA GLU A 89 9.31 2.49 -15.21
C GLU A 89 8.80 3.89 -15.62
N PRO A 90 8.74 4.87 -14.69
CA PRO A 90 8.92 4.69 -13.25
C PRO A 90 7.75 3.90 -12.64
N ARG A 91 8.05 2.96 -11.74
CA ARG A 91 7.02 2.21 -11.02
C ARG A 91 6.39 3.06 -9.91
N ILE A 92 5.07 3.24 -9.98
CA ILE A 92 4.29 4.09 -9.06
C ILE A 92 3.07 3.31 -8.59
N SER A 93 3.25 2.34 -7.70
CA SER A 93 2.12 1.60 -7.12
C SER A 93 1.60 2.25 -5.84
N LEU A 94 0.34 2.01 -5.53
CA LEU A 94 -0.32 2.65 -4.40
C LEU A 94 -1.16 1.66 -3.59
N ILE A 95 -1.16 1.80 -2.27
CA ILE A 95 -2.08 1.10 -1.37
C ILE A 95 -3.02 2.13 -0.74
N GLU A 96 -4.31 1.95 -0.98
CA GLU A 96 -5.37 2.64 -0.23
C GLU A 96 -5.92 1.71 0.84
N ARG A 97 -5.83 2.11 2.10
CA ARG A 97 -6.45 1.38 3.21
C ARG A 97 -7.65 2.15 3.76
N PHE A 98 -8.84 1.54 3.74
CA PHE A 98 -10.04 2.09 4.37
C PHE A 98 -10.13 1.71 5.84
N GLU A 99 -10.65 2.59 6.69
CA GLU A 99 -10.96 2.27 8.09
C GLU A 99 -11.94 1.06 8.16
N GLU A 100 -12.93 1.03 7.27
CA GLU A 100 -13.88 -0.07 7.17
C GLU A 100 -13.41 -1.19 6.23
N ILE A 101 -13.77 -2.42 6.56
CA ILE A 101 -13.40 -3.63 5.81
C ILE A 101 -14.62 -4.46 5.42
N ARG A 102 -15.81 -3.88 5.48
CA ARG A 102 -17.04 -4.52 5.02
C ARG A 102 -17.13 -4.46 3.49
N ARG A 103 -17.68 -5.51 2.91
CA ARG A 103 -17.84 -5.69 1.45
C ARG A 103 -18.62 -4.57 0.74
N LYS A 104 -19.50 -3.87 1.45
CA LYS A 104 -20.39 -2.83 0.88
C LYS A 104 -20.06 -1.42 1.36
N ALA A 105 -18.93 -1.23 2.02
CA ALA A 105 -18.62 0.04 2.65
C ALA A 105 -18.68 1.20 1.64
N GLY A 106 -19.56 2.17 1.88
CA GLY A 106 -19.74 3.33 0.99
C GLY A 106 -20.65 3.12 -0.23
N TRP A 107 -21.16 1.91 -0.48
CA TRP A 107 -22.04 1.62 -1.62
C TRP A 107 -23.39 2.33 -1.48
N PRO A 108 -24.10 2.67 -2.59
CA PRO A 108 -25.38 3.37 -2.53
C PRO A 108 -26.43 2.75 -1.61
N ASN A 109 -26.43 1.41 -1.49
CA ASN A 109 -27.37 0.64 -0.69
C ASN A 109 -26.76 0.14 0.64
N ASP A 110 -25.62 0.67 1.08
CA ASP A 110 -25.06 0.35 2.40
C ASP A 110 -25.83 1.10 3.49
N PRO A 111 -26.48 0.41 4.44
CA PRO A 111 -27.21 1.06 5.53
C PRO A 111 -26.30 1.90 6.45
N LYS A 112 -24.98 1.72 6.38
CA LYS A 112 -24.00 2.52 7.12
C LYS A 112 -23.23 3.51 6.23
N ARG A 113 -23.66 3.74 4.99
CA ARG A 113 -23.05 4.73 4.09
C ARG A 113 -23.00 6.10 4.79
N GLY A 114 -21.85 6.77 4.72
CA GLY A 114 -21.67 8.10 5.33
C GLY A 114 -21.46 8.09 6.84
N GLN A 115 -21.54 6.93 7.51
CA GLN A 115 -21.21 6.82 8.93
C GLN A 115 -19.71 6.55 9.08
N ARG A 116 -19.03 7.33 9.94
CA ARG A 116 -17.62 7.10 10.26
C ARG A 116 -17.51 5.83 11.11
N PRO A 117 -16.76 4.80 10.66
CA PRO A 117 -16.48 3.62 11.47
C PRO A 117 -15.60 3.99 12.68
N PRO A 118 -15.55 3.14 13.71
CA PRO A 118 -14.59 3.29 14.81
C PRO A 118 -13.16 3.35 14.26
N ALA A 119 -12.33 4.20 14.84
CA ALA A 119 -10.93 4.30 14.45
C ALA A 119 -10.16 3.02 14.82
N ASP A 120 -9.35 2.53 13.90
CA ASP A 120 -8.41 1.42 14.08
C ASP A 120 -6.98 1.96 13.81
N PRO A 121 -6.34 2.57 14.82
CA PRO A 121 -5.00 3.10 14.65
C PRO A 121 -3.97 2.02 14.31
N ALA A 122 -4.18 0.77 14.77
CA ALA A 122 -3.31 -0.35 14.41
C ALA A 122 -3.43 -0.66 12.92
N ALA A 123 -4.66 -0.62 12.36
CA ALA A 123 -4.87 -0.78 10.92
C ALA A 123 -4.04 0.19 10.08
N ARG A 124 -4.01 1.46 10.49
CA ARG A 124 -3.23 2.50 9.82
C ARG A 124 -1.73 2.26 9.95
N ARG A 125 -1.26 1.93 11.16
CA ARG A 125 0.17 1.68 11.44
C ARG A 125 0.71 0.49 10.64
N TRP A 126 0.04 -0.67 10.70
CA TRP A 126 0.55 -1.85 10.00
C TRP A 126 0.51 -1.68 8.49
N SER A 127 -0.52 -1.03 7.94
CA SER A 127 -0.64 -0.88 6.48
C SER A 127 0.29 0.21 5.91
N LEU A 128 0.59 1.26 6.68
CA LEU A 128 1.71 2.16 6.36
C LEU A 128 3.05 1.40 6.35
N CYS A 129 3.33 0.63 7.40
CA CYS A 129 4.58 -0.15 7.47
C CYS A 129 4.64 -1.23 6.38
N TYR A 130 3.51 -1.84 6.02
CA TYR A 130 3.38 -2.75 4.87
C TYR A 130 3.84 -2.06 3.58
N ALA A 131 3.29 -0.87 3.30
CA ALA A 131 3.58 -0.11 2.09
C ALA A 131 5.05 0.31 1.99
N LEU A 132 5.69 0.60 3.12
CA LEU A 132 7.12 0.93 3.18
C LEU A 132 8.02 -0.31 3.03
N VAL A 133 7.63 -1.43 3.63
CA VAL A 133 8.50 -2.60 3.73
C VAL A 133 8.40 -3.53 2.52
N ILE A 134 7.20 -3.88 2.08
CA ILE A 134 7.00 -5.05 1.21
C ILE A 134 7.11 -4.69 -0.28
N GLY A 135 6.84 -3.43 -0.64
CA GLY A 135 7.16 -2.89 -1.94
C GLY A 135 7.47 -1.40 -1.86
N ASP A 136 7.65 -0.77 -3.02
CA ASP A 136 7.87 0.67 -3.12
C ASP A 136 6.54 1.38 -3.38
N PHE A 137 5.64 1.32 -2.40
CA PHE A 137 4.28 1.84 -2.55
C PHE A 137 4.15 3.27 -2.01
N TYR A 138 3.34 4.05 -2.71
CA TYR A 138 2.63 5.17 -2.10
C TYR A 138 1.51 4.62 -1.21
N TYR A 139 1.17 5.36 -0.16
CA TYR A 139 0.19 4.92 0.82
C TYR A 139 -0.81 6.03 1.11
N LEU A 140 -2.07 5.64 1.24
CA LEU A 140 -3.13 6.51 1.71
C LEU A 140 -4.12 5.74 2.58
N PHE A 141 -4.71 6.46 3.54
CA PHE A 141 -5.67 5.90 4.50
C PHE A 141 -6.96 6.71 4.47
N SER A 142 -8.10 6.02 4.47
CA SER A 142 -9.40 6.59 4.10
C SER A 142 -10.47 6.31 5.14
N ASP A 143 -11.29 7.31 5.46
CA ASP A 143 -12.31 7.27 6.52
C ASP A 143 -13.60 6.48 6.19
N ASN A 144 -13.64 5.88 5.00
CA ASN A 144 -14.72 5.03 4.48
C ASN A 144 -16.01 5.72 3.97
N THR A 145 -16.12 7.05 3.94
CA THR A 145 -17.41 7.67 3.57
C THR A 145 -17.46 8.24 2.16
N SER A 146 -16.32 8.60 1.58
CA SER A 146 -16.26 9.31 0.28
C SER A 146 -14.88 9.36 -0.39
N HIS A 147 -13.99 8.39 -0.09
CA HIS A 147 -12.55 8.51 -0.41
C HIS A 147 -11.94 9.80 0.15
N ARG A 148 -12.36 10.20 1.36
CA ARG A 148 -11.69 11.28 2.09
C ARG A 148 -10.42 10.74 2.70
N HIS A 149 -9.33 11.42 2.43
CA HIS A 149 -8.02 11.13 2.99
C HIS A 149 -7.66 12.26 3.94
N ASP A 150 -7.30 11.88 5.16
CA ASP A 150 -6.71 12.82 6.12
C ASP A 150 -5.19 12.80 5.99
N TRP A 151 -4.57 13.93 6.34
CA TRP A 151 -3.13 13.98 6.58
C TRP A 151 -2.84 13.51 8.00
N TYR A 152 -1.87 12.62 8.17
CA TYR A 152 -1.49 12.08 9.46
C TYR A 152 -0.07 12.50 9.83
N PRO A 153 0.23 12.86 11.11
CA PRO A 153 1.55 13.32 11.52
C PRO A 153 2.69 12.33 11.21
N GLU A 154 2.42 11.03 11.18
CA GLU A 154 3.40 10.02 10.78
C GLU A 154 3.94 10.20 9.35
N TYR A 155 3.22 10.88 8.45
CA TYR A 155 3.67 11.16 7.09
C TYR A 155 4.76 12.25 7.04
N ASP A 156 4.88 13.05 8.10
CA ASP A 156 5.88 14.11 8.19
C ASP A 156 7.25 13.59 8.65
N VAL A 157 7.31 12.36 9.15
CA VAL A 157 8.53 11.74 9.68
C VAL A 157 9.52 11.48 8.53
N LYS A 158 10.69 12.13 8.61
CA LYS A 158 11.73 12.01 7.57
C LYS A 158 12.64 10.82 7.84
N ILE A 159 12.28 9.66 7.28
CA ILE A 159 13.05 8.41 7.43
C ILE A 159 14.17 8.22 6.40
N GLY A 160 14.20 9.06 5.35
CA GLY A 160 15.20 9.00 4.26
C GLY A 160 14.87 7.98 3.17
N LEU A 161 15.84 7.68 2.31
CA LEU A 161 15.71 6.68 1.24
C LEU A 161 15.86 5.24 1.78
N PRO A 162 15.24 4.24 1.14
CA PRO A 162 15.47 2.86 1.50
C PRO A 162 16.90 2.44 1.13
N LEU A 163 17.58 1.71 2.02
CA LEU A 163 18.94 1.20 1.80
C LEU A 163 18.98 -0.16 1.07
N GLY A 164 17.81 -0.73 0.77
CA GLY A 164 17.66 -2.01 0.11
C GLY A 164 16.20 -2.46 0.05
N PRO A 165 15.91 -3.65 -0.49
CA PRO A 165 14.57 -4.22 -0.50
C PRO A 165 14.13 -4.63 0.92
N GLY A 166 12.82 -4.80 1.10
CA GLY A 166 12.26 -5.41 2.30
C GLY A 166 12.78 -6.83 2.51
N LYS A 167 13.05 -7.17 3.77
CA LYS A 167 13.49 -8.49 4.21
C LYS A 167 12.38 -9.19 4.98
N ARG A 168 12.01 -10.37 4.51
CA ARG A 168 11.14 -11.30 5.25
C ARG A 168 11.93 -11.93 6.40
N LEU A 169 11.38 -11.88 7.61
CA LEU A 169 11.93 -12.54 8.79
C LEU A 169 11.14 -13.80 9.15
N THR A 170 9.82 -13.76 8.98
CA THR A 170 8.90 -14.90 9.16
C THR A 170 7.76 -14.82 8.14
N SER A 171 6.74 -15.67 8.23
CA SER A 171 5.54 -15.55 7.38
C SER A 171 4.73 -14.28 7.61
N TYR A 172 4.86 -13.65 8.78
CA TYR A 172 4.10 -12.45 9.14
C TYR A 172 4.99 -11.24 9.38
N VAL A 173 6.29 -11.42 9.64
CA VAL A 173 7.18 -10.33 10.02
C VAL A 173 8.10 -9.97 8.86
N TRP A 174 8.09 -8.69 8.51
CA TRP A 174 8.97 -8.10 7.53
C TRP A 174 9.62 -6.84 8.08
N GLN A 175 10.80 -6.51 7.58
CA GLN A 175 11.48 -5.25 7.92
C GLN A 175 12.19 -4.65 6.71
N ARG A 176 12.41 -3.35 6.74
CA ARG A 176 13.22 -2.64 5.74
C ARG A 176 14.04 -1.54 6.40
N GLN A 177 15.30 -1.46 6.02
CA GLN A 177 16.21 -0.40 6.49
C GLN A 177 16.10 0.82 5.57
N TYR A 178 15.97 1.98 6.20
CA TYR A 178 16.07 3.31 5.60
C TYR A 178 17.27 4.04 6.18
N GLU A 179 17.68 5.14 5.56
CA GLU A 179 18.81 5.98 6.02
C GLU A 179 18.69 6.39 7.50
N LYS A 180 17.47 6.62 8.00
CA LYS A 180 17.23 7.12 9.36
C LYS A 180 16.29 6.25 10.19
N ALA A 181 15.81 5.13 9.67
CA ALA A 181 14.87 4.28 10.38
C ALA A 181 14.95 2.81 10.01
N LEU A 182 14.60 1.95 10.97
CA LEU A 182 14.18 0.58 10.69
C LEU A 182 12.66 0.53 10.71
N VAL A 183 12.03 0.17 9.59
CA VAL A 183 10.59 -0.07 9.53
C VAL A 183 10.33 -1.56 9.69
N VAL A 184 9.40 -1.93 10.57
CA VAL A 184 9.02 -3.32 10.84
C VAL A 184 7.50 -3.42 10.79
N VAL A 185 6.99 -4.50 10.21
CA VAL A 185 5.56 -4.83 10.23
C VAL A 185 5.38 -6.26 10.71
N ASN A 186 4.42 -6.46 11.62
CA ASN A 186 3.95 -7.79 12.04
C ASN A 186 2.52 -7.94 11.53
N LEU A 187 2.36 -8.66 10.42
CA LEU A 187 1.13 -8.70 9.66
C LEU A 187 -0.03 -9.34 10.45
N PRO A 188 -1.30 -8.91 10.20
CA PRO A 188 -2.47 -9.50 10.83
C PRO A 188 -2.51 -11.04 10.72
N GLY A 189 -2.84 -11.72 11.82
CA GLY A 189 -2.89 -13.19 11.87
C GLY A 189 -1.64 -13.86 12.42
N ALA A 190 -0.57 -13.10 12.71
CA ALA A 190 0.54 -13.62 13.50
C ALA A 190 0.08 -14.11 14.88
N SER A 191 0.72 -15.16 15.40
CA SER A 191 0.33 -15.77 16.69
C SER A 191 0.83 -15.00 17.91
N ALA A 192 1.83 -14.14 17.77
CA ALA A 192 2.47 -13.42 18.86
C ALA A 192 3.14 -12.13 18.38
N SER A 193 3.49 -11.27 19.33
CA SER A 193 4.33 -10.10 19.08
C SER A 193 5.72 -10.51 18.60
N TYR A 194 6.33 -9.67 17.77
CA TYR A 194 7.73 -9.79 17.37
C TYR A 194 8.57 -8.77 18.14
N GLU A 195 9.60 -9.23 18.86
CA GLU A 195 10.49 -8.35 19.62
C GLU A 195 11.63 -7.85 18.73
N VAL A 196 11.64 -6.56 18.41
CA VAL A 196 12.76 -5.90 17.72
C VAL A 196 13.77 -5.44 18.76
N ASN A 197 15.01 -5.92 18.65
CA ASN A 197 16.11 -5.53 19.54
C ASN A 197 17.16 -4.74 18.74
N LEU A 198 17.46 -3.53 19.22
CA LEU A 198 18.42 -2.60 18.62
C LEU A 198 19.64 -2.45 19.52
N SER A 199 20.81 -2.23 18.92
CA SER A 199 22.06 -1.95 19.63
C SER A 199 22.11 -0.54 20.23
N GLN A 200 21.30 0.39 19.71
CA GLN A 200 21.18 1.77 20.17
C GLN A 200 19.71 2.14 20.37
N PRO A 201 19.41 3.09 21.28
CA PRO A 201 18.05 3.58 21.43
C PRO A 201 17.50 4.15 20.11
N ALA A 202 16.22 3.87 19.85
CA ALA A 202 15.47 4.49 18.78
C ALA A 202 14.17 5.08 19.35
N ARG A 203 13.51 5.93 18.57
CA ARG A 203 12.14 6.36 18.82
C ARG A 203 11.22 5.68 17.82
N ASP A 204 10.21 4.97 18.30
CA ASP A 204 9.10 4.55 17.45
C ASP A 204 8.23 5.78 17.12
N SER A 205 8.28 6.26 15.89
CA SER A 205 7.56 7.46 15.48
C SER A 205 6.04 7.29 15.49
N LEU A 206 5.54 6.05 15.54
CA LEU A 206 4.11 5.76 15.54
C LEU A 206 3.49 5.74 16.94
N THR A 207 4.30 5.52 17.98
CA THR A 207 3.84 5.43 19.38
C THR A 207 4.52 6.45 20.31
N GLY A 208 5.64 7.04 19.87
CA GLY A 208 6.47 7.95 20.66
C GLY A 208 7.40 7.25 21.65
N ARG A 209 7.33 5.91 21.77
CA ARG A 209 8.17 5.12 22.69
C ARG A 209 9.64 5.24 22.29
N ILE A 210 10.51 5.37 23.30
CA ILE A 210 11.97 5.36 23.14
C ILE A 210 12.52 4.12 23.84
N GLY A 211 13.49 3.45 23.22
CA GLY A 211 14.16 2.32 23.84
C GLY A 211 15.00 1.51 22.84
N THR A 212 15.50 0.37 23.30
CA THR A 212 16.27 -0.59 22.50
C THR A 212 15.50 -1.87 22.20
N ALA A 213 14.34 -2.07 22.81
CA ALA A 213 13.48 -3.23 22.63
C ALA A 213 12.05 -2.78 22.36
N PHE A 214 11.46 -3.30 21.28
CA PHE A 214 10.12 -2.94 20.81
C PHE A 214 9.32 -4.20 20.48
N PRO A 215 8.28 -4.54 21.27
CA PRO A 215 7.32 -5.55 20.87
C PRO A 215 6.40 -4.97 19.79
N ILE A 216 6.33 -5.62 18.63
CA ILE A 216 5.41 -5.30 17.54
C ILE A 216 4.27 -6.33 17.56
N PRO A 217 3.07 -5.99 18.05
CA PRO A 217 1.93 -6.91 18.12
C PRO A 217 1.47 -7.40 16.74
N PRO A 218 0.78 -8.54 16.65
CA PRO A 218 0.10 -8.96 15.42
C PRO A 218 -0.84 -7.87 14.89
N GLY A 219 -0.75 -7.56 13.60
CA GLY A 219 -1.55 -6.50 12.99
C GLY A 219 -1.10 -5.09 13.38
N ASP A 220 0.19 -4.90 13.64
CA ASP A 220 0.78 -3.58 13.92
C ASP A 220 2.09 -3.39 13.15
N GLY A 221 2.66 -2.19 13.23
CA GLY A 221 3.96 -1.86 12.67
C GLY A 221 4.69 -0.83 13.53
N GLY A 222 5.99 -0.69 13.29
CA GLY A 222 6.86 0.27 13.96
C GLY A 222 7.79 0.95 12.96
N ILE A 223 7.98 2.26 13.15
CA ILE A 223 8.98 3.05 12.42
C ILE A 223 10.00 3.52 13.45
N LEU A 224 11.08 2.77 13.59
CA LEU A 224 12.08 2.97 14.62
C LEU A 224 13.15 3.92 14.09
N VAL A 225 12.99 5.21 14.39
CA VAL A 225 13.88 6.29 13.97
C VAL A 225 15.10 6.31 14.87
N GLN A 226 16.27 6.22 14.27
CA GLN A 226 17.57 6.31 14.94
C GLN A 226 17.94 7.80 15.06
N GLU A 227 18.35 8.24 16.24
CA GLU A 227 18.87 9.60 16.48
C GLU A 227 20.32 9.74 15.99
#